data_AF-A0A6N8I4Z7-F1
#
_entry.id   AF-A0A6N8I4Z7-F1
#
_cell.length_a   1.000
_cell.length_b   1.000
_cell.length_c   1.000
_cell.angle_alpha   90.00
_cell.angle_beta   90.00
_cell.angle_gamma   90.00
#
_symmetry.space_group_name_H-M   'P 1'
#
loop_
_entity.id
_entity.type
_entity.pdbx_description
1 polymer ?
#
loop_
_entity_poly.entity_id
_entity_poly.type
_entity_poly.pdbx_seq_one_letter_code
_entity_poly.pdbx_strand_id
1 'polypeptide(L)'
;MKIEAVASAQYQAPQTAKAGAAAGGFAAALKSAVSQSVGQNLDDIFQRAADAYGVPENLLKAVAKAESGFQADAVSSCGAQGIMQLMPSTAKSLGVSDAFDPEQNIMGGAKYLGSLLGKYGDPKLALAAYNAGSGNVEKYGGIPPFRETRNYVEKVLSYAGGDVSVPAAAGESGIAPGGSGTQSVSFTTEDYSRFLQLFAQELLQRSLSLPDGEDEAEQNYFLTQFS
;
A
#
# COMPACT_ATOMS: atom_id res chain seq x y z
N MET A 1 34.44 39.98 -74.22
CA MET A 1 33.37 40.97 -74.00
C MET A 1 32.55 40.47 -72.81
N LYS A 2 32.50 41.28 -71.75
CA LYS A 2 31.81 41.00 -70.48
C LYS A 2 30.31 40.85 -70.71
N ILE A 3 29.67 39.92 -70.00
CA ILE A 3 28.28 40.09 -69.57
C ILE A 3 28.16 39.62 -68.13
N GLU A 4 27.75 40.57 -67.30
CA GLU A 4 27.73 40.55 -65.84
C GLU A 4 26.46 39.89 -65.30
N ALA A 5 26.56 39.42 -64.07
CA ALA A 5 25.58 38.67 -63.31
C ALA A 5 24.28 39.46 -63.02
N VAL A 6 23.15 38.76 -63.10
CA VAL A 6 21.82 39.26 -62.75
C VAL A 6 21.52 39.04 -61.26
N ALA A 7 21.13 40.14 -60.61
CA ALA A 7 20.24 40.34 -59.47
C ALA A 7 20.03 39.18 -58.45
N SER A 8 20.48 39.45 -57.23
CA SER A 8 20.18 38.76 -55.98
C SER A 8 18.72 38.99 -55.52
N ALA A 9 17.90 37.94 -55.58
CA ALA A 9 16.66 37.86 -54.81
C ALA A 9 16.96 37.30 -53.41
N GLN A 10 16.77 38.11 -52.37
CA GLN A 10 16.84 37.64 -50.99
C GLN A 10 15.62 36.78 -50.68
N TYR A 11 15.84 35.48 -50.48
CA TYR A 11 14.83 34.53 -50.00
C TYR A 11 14.83 34.54 -48.46
N GLN A 12 13.77 35.03 -47.84
CA GLN A 12 13.54 34.89 -46.39
C GLN A 12 12.92 33.51 -46.14
N ALA A 13 13.64 32.65 -45.41
CA ALA A 13 13.18 31.33 -45.03
C ALA A 13 11.95 31.42 -44.09
N PRO A 14 10.98 30.49 -44.18
CA PRO A 14 9.90 30.41 -43.20
C PRO A 14 10.47 29.99 -41.82
N GLN A 15 10.15 30.76 -40.80
CA GLN A 15 10.44 30.42 -39.40
C GLN A 15 9.70 29.12 -39.04
N THR A 16 10.44 28.06 -38.74
CA THR A 16 9.88 26.81 -38.26
C THR A 16 9.32 27.01 -36.85
N ALA A 17 7.99 26.99 -36.73
CA ALA A 17 7.32 26.95 -35.44
C ALA A 17 7.68 25.63 -34.73
N LYS A 18 8.15 25.76 -33.50
CA LYS A 18 8.65 24.73 -32.60
C LYS A 18 7.55 23.70 -32.28
N ALA A 19 7.60 22.53 -32.92
CA ALA A 19 6.77 21.37 -32.57
C ALA A 19 7.29 20.74 -31.26
N GLY A 20 6.79 21.20 -30.11
CA GLY A 20 7.28 20.72 -28.80
C GLY A 20 6.26 20.63 -27.67
N ALA A 21 4.97 20.92 -27.89
CA ALA A 21 4.01 21.09 -26.78
C ALA A 21 2.91 20.01 -26.67
N ALA A 22 2.69 19.17 -27.67
CA ALA A 22 1.53 18.25 -27.67
C ALA A 22 1.81 16.86 -27.06
N ALA A 23 3.05 16.35 -27.09
CA ALA A 23 3.37 15.01 -26.59
C ALA A 23 3.40 14.91 -25.05
N GLY A 24 3.72 16.00 -24.35
CA GLY A 24 3.76 16.04 -22.89
C GLY A 24 2.38 16.01 -22.23
N GLY A 25 1.36 16.60 -22.88
CA GLY A 25 0.00 16.68 -22.35
C GLY A 25 -0.74 15.35 -22.38
N PHE A 26 -0.60 14.58 -23.47
CA PHE A 26 -1.23 13.26 -23.58
C PHE A 26 -0.58 12.23 -22.63
N ALA A 27 0.75 12.22 -22.53
CA ALA A 27 1.45 11.33 -21.61
C ALA A 27 1.12 11.64 -20.14
N ALA A 28 1.01 12.92 -19.79
CA ALA A 28 0.57 13.34 -18.46
C ALA A 28 -0.90 12.98 -18.21
N ALA A 29 -1.80 13.22 -19.17
CA ALA A 29 -3.21 12.85 -19.05
C ALA A 29 -3.40 11.32 -18.95
N LEU A 30 -2.63 10.53 -19.69
CA LEU A 30 -2.63 9.06 -19.60
C LEU A 30 -2.09 8.61 -18.25
N LYS A 31 -0.98 9.20 -17.76
CA LYS A 31 -0.44 8.90 -16.44
C LYS A 31 -1.45 9.23 -15.34
N SER A 32 -2.13 10.36 -15.42
CA SER A 32 -3.19 10.75 -14.49
C SER A 32 -4.41 9.83 -14.59
N ALA A 33 -4.89 9.48 -15.79
CA ALA A 33 -6.02 8.58 -15.99
C ALA A 33 -5.72 7.15 -15.52
N VAL A 34 -4.53 6.62 -15.82
CA VAL A 34 -4.05 5.32 -15.31
C VAL A 34 -3.97 5.37 -13.80
N SER A 35 -3.36 6.40 -13.23
CA SER A 35 -3.23 6.52 -11.78
C SER A 35 -4.59 6.71 -11.09
N GLN A 36 -5.58 7.36 -11.74
CA GLN A 36 -6.94 7.52 -11.23
C GLN A 36 -7.71 6.19 -11.28
N SER A 37 -7.57 5.44 -12.37
CA SER A 37 -8.13 4.09 -12.52
C SER A 37 -7.47 3.09 -11.56
N VAL A 38 -6.16 3.22 -11.31
CA VAL A 38 -5.41 2.41 -10.34
C VAL A 38 -5.82 2.81 -8.92
N GLY A 39 -6.02 4.09 -8.62
CA GLY A 39 -6.49 4.54 -7.30
C GLY A 39 -7.87 3.97 -6.95
N GLN A 40 -8.82 3.97 -7.89
CA GLN A 40 -10.11 3.29 -7.72
C GLN A 40 -9.98 1.76 -7.66
N ASN A 41 -8.97 1.16 -8.30
CA ASN A 41 -8.70 -0.28 -8.25
C ASN A 41 -8.00 -0.72 -6.94
N LEU A 42 -7.15 0.13 -6.36
CA LEU A 42 -6.40 -0.17 -5.13
C LEU A 42 -7.32 -0.29 -3.93
N ASP A 43 -8.30 0.61 -3.79
CA ASP A 43 -9.29 0.53 -2.72
C ASP A 43 -10.05 -0.81 -2.77
N ASP A 44 -10.50 -1.24 -3.97
CA ASP A 44 -11.15 -2.53 -4.16
C ASP A 44 -10.22 -3.72 -3.84
N ILE A 45 -8.94 -3.64 -4.21
CA ILE A 45 -7.94 -4.65 -3.86
C ILE A 45 -7.76 -4.73 -2.33
N PHE A 46 -7.63 -3.58 -1.66
CA PHE A 46 -7.46 -3.52 -0.21
C PHE A 46 -8.68 -4.09 0.52
N GLN A 47 -9.89 -3.74 0.10
CA GLN A 47 -11.12 -4.28 0.67
C GLN A 47 -11.18 -5.80 0.52
N ARG A 48 -10.97 -6.32 -0.69
CA ARG A 48 -10.98 -7.78 -0.92
C ARG A 48 -9.90 -8.51 -0.13
N ALA A 49 -8.70 -7.96 -0.05
CA ALA A 49 -7.60 -8.54 0.70
C ALA A 49 -7.86 -8.52 2.21
N ALA A 50 -8.41 -7.42 2.72
CA ALA A 50 -8.84 -7.27 4.10
C ALA A 50 -9.89 -8.34 4.47
N ASP A 51 -10.91 -8.50 3.63
CA ASP A 51 -11.97 -9.49 3.82
C ASP A 51 -11.45 -10.93 3.76
N ALA A 52 -10.60 -11.24 2.77
CA ALA A 52 -10.09 -12.58 2.54
C ALA A 52 -9.23 -13.11 3.71
N TYR A 53 -8.50 -12.21 4.39
CA TYR A 53 -7.53 -12.60 5.42
C TYR A 53 -7.88 -12.08 6.82
N GLY A 54 -9.09 -11.54 7.00
CA GLY A 54 -9.57 -11.07 8.29
C GLY A 54 -8.71 -9.97 8.88
N VAL A 55 -8.22 -9.05 8.04
CA VAL A 55 -7.42 -7.90 8.47
C VAL A 55 -8.28 -6.65 8.38
N PRO A 56 -8.28 -5.74 9.37
CA PRO A 56 -8.96 -4.46 9.18
C PRO A 56 -8.38 -3.68 8.00
N GLU A 57 -9.24 -3.25 7.08
CA GLU A 57 -8.82 -2.57 5.85
C GLU A 57 -7.99 -1.29 6.14
N ASN A 58 -8.39 -0.52 7.15
CA ASN A 58 -7.66 0.68 7.59
C ASN A 58 -6.25 0.34 8.09
N LEU A 59 -6.08 -0.78 8.81
CA LEU A 59 -4.76 -1.24 9.25
C LEU A 59 -3.91 -1.71 8.06
N LEU A 60 -4.52 -2.43 7.11
CA LEU A 60 -3.82 -2.89 5.91
C LEU A 60 -3.34 -1.71 5.04
N LYS A 61 -4.21 -0.72 4.82
CA LYS A 61 -3.87 0.54 4.14
C LYS A 61 -2.80 1.33 4.91
N ALA A 62 -2.86 1.34 6.24
CA ALA A 62 -1.85 1.99 7.07
C ALA A 62 -0.46 1.35 6.92
N VAL A 63 -0.40 0.02 6.86
CA VAL A 63 0.85 -0.72 6.56
C VAL A 63 1.35 -0.34 5.17
N ALA A 64 0.53 -0.44 4.13
CA ALA A 64 0.92 -0.05 2.76
C ALA A 64 1.43 1.39 2.67
N LYS A 65 0.77 2.32 3.36
CA LYS A 65 1.21 3.72 3.45
C LYS A 65 2.56 3.85 4.14
N ALA A 66 2.80 3.06 5.19
CA ALA A 66 4.06 3.08 5.91
C ALA A 66 5.21 2.46 5.13
N GLU A 67 4.93 1.42 4.35
CA GLU A 67 5.90 0.66 3.56
C GLU A 67 6.37 1.43 2.33
N SER A 68 5.47 1.74 1.39
CA SER A 68 5.84 2.37 0.13
C SER A 68 5.09 3.68 -0.16
N GLY A 69 4.11 4.04 0.67
CA GLY A 69 3.20 5.13 0.32
C GLY A 69 2.34 4.79 -0.90
N PHE A 70 1.96 3.51 -1.05
CA PHE A 70 1.16 2.98 -2.17
C PHE A 70 1.89 2.92 -3.53
N GLN A 71 3.22 3.01 -3.53
CA GLN A 71 4.03 2.85 -4.74
C GLN A 71 4.20 1.36 -5.08
N ALA A 72 3.71 0.95 -6.25
CA ALA A 72 3.76 -0.43 -6.72
C ALA A 72 5.13 -0.85 -7.26
N ASP A 73 5.94 0.10 -7.73
CA ASP A 73 7.29 -0.10 -8.26
C ASP A 73 8.40 0.11 -7.21
N ALA A 74 8.03 0.29 -5.94
CA ALA A 74 8.97 0.56 -4.87
C ALA A 74 9.91 -0.63 -4.59
N VAL A 75 11.20 -0.33 -4.45
CA VAL A 75 12.25 -1.28 -4.06
C VAL A 75 13.10 -0.68 -2.96
N SER A 76 13.23 -1.35 -1.82
CA SER A 76 14.12 -0.91 -0.73
C SER A 76 15.58 -1.28 -0.99
N SER A 77 16.50 -0.70 -0.22
CA SER A 77 17.94 -1.03 -0.30
C SER A 77 18.26 -2.49 0.10
N CYS A 78 17.40 -3.13 0.90
CA CYS A 78 17.51 -4.54 1.26
C CYS A 78 16.72 -5.46 0.32
N GLY A 79 16.04 -4.92 -0.70
CA GLY A 79 15.36 -5.68 -1.74
C GLY A 79 13.90 -6.01 -1.47
N ALA A 80 13.25 -5.35 -0.51
CA ALA A 80 11.80 -5.43 -0.33
C ALA A 80 11.07 -4.78 -1.52
N GLN A 81 9.93 -5.34 -1.95
CA GLN A 81 9.30 -5.00 -3.23
C GLN A 81 7.79 -4.70 -3.11
N GLY A 82 7.35 -3.71 -3.87
CA GLY A 82 5.94 -3.39 -4.10
C GLY A 82 5.28 -2.61 -2.96
N ILE A 83 3.95 -2.57 -3.01
CA ILE A 83 3.10 -1.76 -2.12
C ILE A 83 3.29 -2.10 -0.64
N MET A 84 3.36 -3.39 -0.34
CA MET A 84 3.48 -3.96 1.00
C MET A 84 4.92 -4.31 1.37
N GLN A 85 5.89 -3.93 0.52
CA GLN A 85 7.34 -4.16 0.71
C GLN A 85 7.67 -5.59 1.15
N LEU A 86 7.22 -6.57 0.39
CA LEU A 86 7.52 -7.97 0.67
C LEU A 86 8.96 -8.29 0.27
N MET A 87 9.70 -8.95 1.16
CA MET A 87 10.99 -9.55 0.80
C MET A 87 10.78 -10.66 -0.24
N PRO A 88 11.69 -10.89 -1.21
CA PRO A 88 11.47 -11.85 -2.29
C PRO A 88 11.20 -13.28 -1.80
N SER A 89 11.86 -13.72 -0.73
CA SER A 89 11.61 -15.03 -0.11
C SER A 89 10.21 -15.12 0.50
N THR A 90 9.76 -14.04 1.14
CA THR A 90 8.42 -13.92 1.74
C THR A 90 7.34 -13.85 0.66
N ALA A 91 7.55 -13.06 -0.40
CA ALA A 91 6.64 -13.00 -1.54
C ALA A 91 6.41 -14.40 -2.14
N LYS A 92 7.51 -15.13 -2.37
CA LYS A 92 7.45 -16.51 -2.89
C LYS A 92 6.67 -17.46 -1.97
N SER A 93 6.89 -17.41 -0.65
CA SER A 93 6.17 -18.29 0.28
C SER A 93 4.68 -17.96 0.39
N LEU A 94 4.28 -16.73 0.06
CA LEU A 94 2.90 -16.28 0.06
C LEU A 94 2.17 -16.53 -1.26
N GLY A 95 2.86 -17.05 -2.28
CA GLY A 95 2.29 -17.30 -3.61
C GLY A 95 2.29 -16.06 -4.53
N VAL A 96 3.04 -15.02 -4.18
CA VAL A 96 3.21 -13.81 -5.00
C VAL A 96 4.23 -14.12 -6.10
N SER A 97 3.76 -14.18 -7.34
CA SER A 97 4.61 -14.46 -8.52
C SER A 97 5.22 -13.20 -9.10
N ASP A 98 4.51 -12.08 -9.02
CA ASP A 98 5.00 -10.74 -9.34
C ASP A 98 4.77 -9.81 -8.15
N ALA A 99 5.87 -9.36 -7.52
CA ALA A 99 5.80 -8.47 -6.36
C ALA A 99 5.48 -7.01 -6.73
N PHE A 100 5.55 -6.64 -8.02
CA PHE A 100 5.20 -5.31 -8.50
C PHE A 100 3.74 -5.21 -8.98
N ASP A 101 3.06 -6.35 -9.12
CA ASP A 101 1.63 -6.41 -9.33
C ASP A 101 0.89 -6.02 -8.03
N PRO A 102 0.11 -4.92 -8.02
CA PRO A 102 -0.56 -4.43 -6.81
C PRO A 102 -1.48 -5.46 -6.16
N GLU A 103 -2.23 -6.21 -6.96
CA GLU A 103 -3.19 -7.19 -6.46
C GLU A 103 -2.48 -8.34 -5.76
N GLN A 104 -1.50 -8.98 -6.40
CA GLN A 104 -0.72 -10.04 -5.78
C GLN A 104 0.03 -9.55 -4.54
N ASN A 105 0.64 -8.37 -4.60
CA ASN A 105 1.43 -7.85 -3.48
C ASN A 105 0.56 -7.50 -2.27
N ILE A 106 -0.60 -6.85 -2.48
CA ILE A 106 -1.55 -6.53 -1.39
C ILE A 106 -2.17 -7.80 -0.83
N MET A 107 -2.59 -8.76 -1.67
CA MET A 107 -3.13 -10.05 -1.20
C MET A 107 -2.09 -10.82 -0.38
N GLY A 108 -0.84 -10.88 -0.84
CA GLY A 108 0.27 -11.50 -0.09
C GLY A 108 0.54 -10.78 1.23
N GLY A 109 0.61 -9.45 1.22
CA GLY A 109 0.82 -8.64 2.43
C GLY A 109 -0.31 -8.80 3.44
N ALA A 110 -1.56 -8.84 3.00
CA ALA A 110 -2.72 -9.09 3.84
C ALA A 110 -2.70 -10.49 4.45
N LYS A 111 -2.38 -11.51 3.67
CA LYS A 111 -2.18 -12.89 4.16
C LYS A 111 -1.13 -12.95 5.25
N TYR A 112 0.01 -12.29 5.04
CA TYR A 112 1.09 -12.26 6.00
C TYR A 112 0.67 -11.52 7.29
N LEU A 113 0.11 -10.31 7.16
CA LEU A 113 -0.34 -9.53 8.30
C LEU A 113 -1.44 -10.24 9.10
N GLY A 114 -2.41 -10.86 8.42
CA GLY A 114 -3.45 -11.67 9.06
C GLY A 114 -2.87 -12.83 9.87
N SER A 115 -1.87 -13.54 9.33
CA SER A 115 -1.18 -14.62 10.05
C SER A 115 -0.48 -14.12 11.32
N LEU A 116 0.13 -12.91 11.28
CA LEU A 116 0.79 -12.31 12.43
C LEU A 116 -0.23 -11.85 13.49
N LEU A 117 -1.36 -11.27 13.05
CA LEU A 117 -2.45 -10.90 13.95
C LEU A 117 -3.01 -12.13 14.67
N GLY A 118 -3.25 -13.22 13.94
CA GLY A 118 -3.68 -14.50 14.53
C GLY A 118 -2.65 -15.10 15.49
N LYS A 119 -1.36 -15.02 15.14
CA LYS A 119 -0.27 -15.54 15.98
C LYS A 119 -0.10 -14.78 17.29
N TYR A 120 -0.12 -13.45 17.24
CA TYR A 120 0.24 -12.61 18.39
C TYR A 120 -0.96 -12.11 19.20
N GLY A 121 -2.15 -11.98 18.59
CA GLY A 121 -3.35 -11.40 19.24
C GLY A 121 -3.25 -9.91 19.57
N ASP A 122 -2.03 -9.37 19.71
CA ASP A 122 -1.73 -7.95 19.86
C ASP A 122 -1.25 -7.35 18.52
N PRO A 123 -2.00 -6.39 17.94
CA PRO A 123 -1.59 -5.71 16.71
C PRO A 123 -0.22 -5.05 16.80
N LYS A 124 0.21 -4.57 17.96
CA LYS A 124 1.55 -3.95 18.12
C LYS A 124 2.66 -4.98 17.90
N LEU A 125 2.47 -6.20 18.40
CA LEU A 125 3.42 -7.29 18.22
C LEU A 125 3.37 -7.81 16.79
N ALA A 126 2.19 -7.88 16.17
CA ALA A 126 2.05 -8.25 14.76
C ALA A 126 2.78 -7.25 13.85
N LEU A 127 2.62 -5.94 14.06
CA LEU A 127 3.33 -4.90 13.30
C LEU A 127 4.84 -4.94 13.55
N ALA A 128 5.28 -5.18 14.79
CA ALA A 128 6.69 -5.37 15.10
C ALA A 128 7.26 -6.60 14.38
N ALA A 129 6.50 -7.70 14.32
CA ALA A 129 6.90 -8.92 13.62
C ALA A 129 6.87 -8.75 12.10
N TYR A 130 5.98 -7.92 11.55
CA TYR A 130 5.95 -7.60 10.13
C TYR A 130 7.24 -6.90 9.70
N ASN A 131 7.67 -5.89 10.48
CA ASN A 131 8.87 -5.09 10.19
C ASN A 131 10.18 -5.78 10.58
N ALA A 132 10.27 -6.36 11.78
CA ALA A 132 11.51 -6.91 12.33
C ALA A 132 11.62 -8.44 12.24
N GLY A 133 10.55 -9.12 11.82
CA GLY A 133 10.45 -10.58 11.81
C GLY A 133 10.00 -11.16 13.17
N SER A 134 9.19 -12.22 13.10
CA SER A 134 8.66 -12.93 14.28
C SER A 134 9.75 -13.39 15.26
N GLY A 135 10.87 -13.89 14.74
CA GLY A 135 11.97 -14.38 15.58
C GLY A 135 12.59 -13.30 16.47
N ASN A 136 12.58 -12.04 16.05
CA ASN A 136 13.02 -10.94 16.91
C ASN A 136 11.99 -10.65 18.01
N VAL A 137 10.69 -10.64 17.68
CA VAL A 137 9.63 -10.44 18.67
C VAL A 137 9.67 -11.53 19.75
N GLU A 138 9.86 -12.79 19.34
CA GLU A 138 10.02 -13.93 20.25
C GLU A 138 11.28 -13.81 21.11
N LYS A 139 12.42 -13.49 20.50
CA LYS A 139 13.71 -13.32 21.19
C LYS A 139 13.64 -12.26 22.30
N TYR A 140 12.91 -11.17 22.06
CA TYR A 140 12.79 -10.07 23.02
C TYR A 140 11.53 -10.15 23.91
N GLY A 141 10.64 -11.12 23.67
CA GLY A 141 9.37 -11.26 24.40
C GLY A 141 8.42 -10.07 24.22
N GLY A 142 8.51 -9.36 23.09
CA GLY A 142 7.78 -8.12 22.85
C GLY A 142 8.34 -7.34 21.67
N ILE A 143 8.00 -6.05 21.58
CA ILE A 143 8.56 -5.17 20.54
C ILE A 143 10.08 -5.08 20.73
N PRO A 144 10.90 -5.49 19.74
CA PRO A 144 12.36 -5.43 19.85
C PRO A 144 12.84 -4.01 20.16
N PRO A 145 13.96 -3.82 20.89
CA PRO A 145 14.48 -2.50 21.24
C PRO A 145 15.11 -1.74 20.05
N PHE A 146 14.76 -2.10 18.82
CA PHE A 146 15.17 -1.43 17.60
C PHE A 146 14.39 -0.12 17.47
N ARG A 147 15.11 0.99 17.31
CA ARG A 147 14.48 2.31 17.16
C ARG A 147 13.56 2.36 15.94
N GLU A 148 14.01 1.75 14.84
CA GLU A 148 13.24 1.67 13.60
C GLU A 148 11.90 0.95 13.80
N THR A 149 11.90 -0.23 14.40
CA THR A 149 10.69 -1.03 14.63
C THR A 149 9.70 -0.32 15.56
N ARG A 150 10.18 0.31 16.63
CA ARG A 150 9.30 1.10 17.52
C ARG A 150 8.64 2.26 16.78
N ASN A 151 9.42 3.01 16.01
CA ASN A 151 8.91 4.10 15.18
C ASN A 151 7.93 3.59 14.11
N TYR A 152 8.20 2.42 13.53
CA TYR A 152 7.32 1.80 12.53
C TYR A 152 5.95 1.47 13.13
N VAL A 153 5.91 0.82 14.30
CA VAL A 153 4.66 0.50 14.99
C VAL A 153 3.87 1.78 15.29
N GLU A 154 4.51 2.80 15.84
CA GLU A 154 3.86 4.09 16.13
C GLU A 154 3.32 4.76 14.87
N LYS A 155 4.10 4.76 13.78
CA LYS A 155 3.74 5.35 12.49
C LYS A 155 2.52 4.65 11.87
N VAL A 156 2.50 3.32 11.85
CA VAL A 156 1.37 2.56 11.30
C VAL A 156 0.10 2.80 12.13
N LEU A 157 0.20 2.77 13.46
CA LEU A 157 -0.96 3.02 14.33
C LEU A 157 -1.50 4.45 14.18
N SER A 158 -0.60 5.43 14.01
CA SER A 158 -0.96 6.82 13.71
C SER A 158 -1.77 6.93 12.41
N TYR A 159 -1.40 6.17 11.38
CA TYR A 159 -2.18 6.12 10.13
C TYR A 159 -3.51 5.39 10.33
N ALA A 160 -3.52 4.22 10.97
CA ALA A 160 -4.72 3.40 11.13
C ALA A 160 -5.84 4.07 11.95
N GLY A 161 -5.48 4.98 12.86
CA GLY A 161 -6.41 5.77 13.67
C GLY A 161 -7.00 7.01 12.98
N GLY A 162 -6.65 7.27 11.72
CA GLY A 162 -7.25 8.33 10.90
C GLY A 162 -7.82 7.78 9.59
N ASP A 163 -8.43 8.64 8.78
CA ASP A 163 -8.86 8.29 7.42
C ASP A 163 -7.63 8.09 6.53
N VAL A 164 -7.22 6.83 6.33
CA VAL A 164 -6.19 6.50 5.35
C VAL A 164 -6.82 6.51 3.95
N SER A 165 -6.96 7.70 3.37
CA SER A 165 -7.31 7.82 1.95
C SER A 165 -6.14 7.30 1.12
N VAL A 166 -6.36 6.26 0.33
CA VAL A 166 -5.45 5.90 -0.75
C VAL A 166 -5.44 7.10 -1.71
N PRO A 167 -4.28 7.71 -1.99
CA PRO A 167 -4.25 8.87 -2.86
C PRO A 167 -4.75 8.43 -4.23
N ALA A 168 -5.90 8.94 -4.66
CA ALA A 168 -6.15 9.08 -6.07
C ALA A 168 -4.96 9.86 -6.64
N ALA A 169 -4.29 9.29 -7.65
CA ALA A 169 -3.24 9.91 -8.44
C ALA A 169 -3.00 11.39 -8.13
N ALA A 170 -1.86 11.74 -7.53
CA ALA A 170 -1.52 13.13 -7.25
C ALA A 170 -1.66 13.99 -8.52
N GLY A 171 -2.72 14.80 -8.55
CA GLY A 171 -3.16 15.46 -9.76
C GLY A 171 -4.27 16.50 -9.54
N GLU A 172 -4.38 17.14 -8.38
CA GLU A 172 -5.12 18.39 -8.26
C GLU A 172 -4.35 19.42 -7.42
N SER A 173 -3.75 20.37 -8.14
CA SER A 173 -3.33 21.65 -7.59
C SER A 173 -4.53 22.59 -7.66
N GLY A 174 -5.04 23.00 -6.50
CA GLY A 174 -5.79 24.23 -6.31
C GLY A 174 -7.25 24.26 -6.78
N ILE A 175 -8.18 23.84 -5.92
CA ILE A 175 -9.40 24.57 -5.60
C ILE A 175 -9.69 24.32 -4.11
N ALA A 176 -9.75 25.38 -3.31
CA ALA A 176 -10.22 25.30 -1.93
C ALA A 176 -11.75 25.13 -1.91
N PRO A 177 -12.33 24.16 -1.21
CA PRO A 177 -13.70 24.24 -0.77
C PRO A 177 -13.73 24.96 0.58
N GLY A 178 -14.43 26.09 0.62
CA GLY A 178 -14.76 26.77 1.86
C GLY A 178 -15.65 25.90 2.76
N GLY A 179 -15.36 25.96 4.06
CA GLY A 179 -16.35 25.89 5.15
C GLY A 179 -17.17 24.60 5.31
N SER A 180 -16.66 23.66 6.09
CA SER A 180 -17.43 23.03 7.17
C SER A 180 -16.46 22.45 8.20
N GLY A 181 -16.70 22.75 9.48
CA GLY A 181 -15.81 22.45 10.57
C GLY A 181 -15.48 20.96 10.65
N THR A 182 -14.26 20.61 10.28
CA THR A 182 -13.64 19.34 10.65
C THR A 182 -13.27 19.44 12.12
N GLN A 183 -14.14 18.90 12.99
CA GLN A 183 -13.71 18.58 14.34
C GLN A 183 -12.59 17.54 14.19
N SER A 184 -11.37 17.92 14.54
CA SER A 184 -10.26 16.98 14.70
C SER A 184 -10.62 16.07 15.87
N VAL A 185 -11.27 14.94 15.58
CA VAL A 185 -11.56 13.94 16.60
C VAL A 185 -10.24 13.24 16.87
N SER A 186 -9.59 13.59 17.97
CA SER A 186 -8.40 12.89 18.45
C SER A 186 -8.81 11.50 18.93
N PHE A 187 -8.50 10.48 18.14
CA PHE A 187 -8.80 9.08 18.44
C PHE A 187 -7.97 8.64 19.66
N THR A 188 -8.64 8.29 20.77
CA THR A 188 -7.96 7.97 22.01
C THR A 188 -7.61 6.48 22.10
N THR A 189 -6.83 6.12 23.12
CA THR A 189 -6.57 4.73 23.48
C THR A 189 -7.86 3.96 23.77
N GLU A 190 -8.91 4.61 24.30
CA GLU A 190 -10.22 3.98 24.47
C GLU A 190 -10.90 3.69 23.13
N ASP A 191 -10.84 4.59 22.16
CA ASP A 191 -11.45 4.37 20.84
C ASP A 191 -10.79 3.19 20.12
N TYR A 192 -9.46 3.07 20.25
CA TYR A 192 -8.70 1.93 19.75
C TYR A 192 -9.03 0.63 20.48
N SER A 193 -9.13 0.66 21.82
CA SER A 193 -9.47 -0.53 22.61
C SER A 193 -10.89 -1.01 22.29
N ARG A 194 -11.82 -0.07 22.11
CA ARG A 194 -13.19 -0.35 21.68
C ARG A 194 -13.24 -0.92 20.26
N PHE A 195 -12.42 -0.38 19.35
CA PHE A 195 -12.28 -0.92 18.00
C PHE A 195 -11.75 -2.36 18.02
N LEU A 196 -10.66 -2.63 18.76
CA LEU A 196 -10.13 -3.98 18.88
C LEU A 196 -11.12 -4.94 19.53
N GLN A 197 -11.91 -4.46 20.49
CA GLN A 197 -12.89 -5.28 21.19
C GLN A 197 -14.10 -5.60 20.29
N LEU A 198 -14.54 -4.64 19.46
CA LEU A 198 -15.56 -4.87 18.44
C LEU A 198 -15.04 -5.76 17.31
N PHE A 199 -13.78 -5.60 16.89
CA PHE A 199 -13.15 -6.44 15.88
C PHE A 199 -12.94 -7.88 16.37
N ALA A 200 -12.45 -8.07 17.59
CA ALA A 200 -12.36 -9.39 18.21
C ALA A 200 -13.74 -10.03 18.36
N GLN A 201 -14.77 -9.23 18.64
CA GLN A 201 -16.16 -9.69 18.71
C GLN A 201 -16.71 -10.08 17.32
N GLU A 202 -16.39 -9.34 16.25
CA GLU A 202 -16.74 -9.69 14.87
C GLU A 202 -16.04 -10.99 14.42
N LEU A 203 -14.75 -11.15 14.73
CA LEU A 203 -14.01 -12.40 14.46
C LEU A 203 -14.62 -13.59 15.21
N LEU A 204 -15.02 -13.39 16.47
CA LEU A 204 -15.76 -14.39 17.24
C LEU A 204 -17.15 -14.68 16.67
N GLN A 205 -17.84 -13.68 16.12
CA GLN A 205 -19.16 -13.87 15.51
C GLN A 205 -19.06 -14.63 14.18
N ARG A 206 -18.01 -14.39 13.39
CA ARG A 206 -17.71 -15.15 12.17
C ARG A 206 -17.28 -16.59 12.44
N SER A 207 -16.60 -16.86 13.57
CA SER A 207 -16.29 -18.24 13.98
C SER A 207 -17.50 -18.99 14.54
N LEU A 208 -18.53 -18.27 15.00
CA LEU A 208 -19.82 -18.82 15.47
C LEU A 208 -20.86 -19.00 14.36
N SER A 209 -20.63 -18.49 13.14
CA SER A 209 -21.58 -18.54 12.01
C SER A 209 -21.23 -19.56 10.92
N LEU A 210 -20.24 -20.44 11.15
CA LEU A 210 -19.95 -21.54 10.24
C LEU A 210 -20.97 -22.68 10.43
N PRO A 211 -21.59 -23.21 9.35
CA PRO A 211 -22.28 -24.48 9.42
C PRO A 211 -21.25 -25.57 9.73
N ASP A 212 -21.61 -26.48 10.65
CA ASP A 212 -20.74 -27.58 11.06
C ASP A 212 -20.18 -28.35 9.85
N GLY A 213 -18.86 -28.27 9.71
CA GLY A 213 -18.06 -29.05 8.76
C GLY A 213 -17.72 -28.29 7.49
N GLU A 214 -16.48 -27.80 7.37
CA GLU A 214 -15.48 -28.32 6.43
C GLU A 214 -14.06 -27.94 6.91
N ASP A 215 -13.17 -28.94 6.88
CA ASP A 215 -11.70 -28.91 6.78
C ASP A 215 -10.79 -28.33 7.89
N GLU A 216 -10.45 -29.19 8.84
CA GLU A 216 -9.20 -29.16 9.62
C GLU A 216 -7.92 -29.39 8.77
N ALA A 217 -8.04 -29.54 7.45
CA ALA A 217 -6.91 -29.87 6.56
C ALA A 217 -6.00 -28.66 6.23
N GLU A 218 -6.49 -27.42 6.28
CA GLU A 218 -5.68 -26.25 5.89
C GLU A 218 -4.86 -25.63 7.03
N GLN A 219 -5.20 -25.90 8.30
CA GLN A 219 -4.43 -25.38 9.43
C GLN A 219 -3.10 -26.16 9.65
N ASN A 220 -3.02 -27.41 9.21
CA ASN A 220 -1.84 -28.26 9.38
C ASN A 220 -0.79 -28.14 8.27
N TYR A 221 -1.07 -27.44 7.17
CA TYR A 221 -0.07 -27.23 6.11
C TYR A 221 0.98 -26.17 6.49
N PHE A 222 0.67 -25.26 7.43
CA PHE A 222 1.57 -24.18 7.80
C PHE A 222 2.60 -24.54 8.90
N LEU A 223 2.32 -25.57 9.70
CA LEU A 223 3.18 -25.98 10.82
C LEU A 223 4.31 -26.96 10.41
N THR A 224 4.27 -27.52 9.21
CA THR A 224 5.26 -28.52 8.75
C THR A 224 6.37 -27.96 7.88
N GLN A 225 6.32 -26.68 7.50
CA GLN A 225 7.32 -26.05 6.61
C GLN A 225 8.38 -25.21 7.35
N PHE A 226 8.38 -25.21 8.69
CA PHE A 226 9.35 -24.47 9.52
C PHE A 226 9.95 -25.31 10.66
N SER A 227 10.20 -26.61 10.42
CA SER A 227 11.06 -27.45 11.27
C SER A 227 12.38 -27.74 10.59
#